data_AF-A0A7X6ZNI0-F1
#
_entry.id   AF-A0A7X6ZNI0-F1
#
_cell.length_a   1.000
_cell.length_b   1.000
_cell.length_c   1.000
_cell.angle_alpha   90.00
_cell.angle_beta   90.00
_cell.angle_gamma   90.00
#
_symmetry.space_group_name_H-M   'P 1'
#
loop_
_entity.id
_entity.type
_entity.pdbx_description
1 polymer ?
#
loop_
_entity_poly.entity_id
_entity_poly.type
_entity_poly.pdbx_seq_one_letter_code
_entity_poly.pdbx_strand_id
1 'polypeptide(L)'
;MIKKDVYFVGKALLVLLLVIAIRLITPEHRVRRNTYHIYRKDTLVFSILPDRKSRQGGFNRELIERFAEYNGSESLIVPPVGGEMDWEYLVDGKYDMLVFSLNDSIPEQYVSNVFVTRETGGKDACAVKVSDIKLLNSFNFWLSDFKSDDTYKQMVFRFFRAYRLSAMPEGFDHKNAISPYDYIIKKYSKYINADWRLISAIIYEESRFIHSSSSSKNARGLMQIKESTAAIYGVDNILDPELNIKAGTLHFDYLFNLYRQEGLDSANVIKFALASYNAGAGRIQQCREHAASVGLNPNDWEEVVKGFDSMPDFKGTQTTRYVRNVIDLFERYKQVVD
;
A
#
# COMPACT_ATOMS: atom_id res chain seq x y z
N MET A 1 -23.07 57.97 28.23
CA MET A 1 -22.99 56.80 27.33
C MET A 1 -21.59 56.13 27.36
N ILE A 2 -20.86 56.16 28.49
CA ILE A 2 -19.44 55.70 28.56
C ILE A 2 -19.24 54.52 29.53
N LYS A 3 -20.13 54.34 30.52
CA LYS A 3 -19.98 53.27 31.54
C LYS A 3 -20.31 51.85 31.04
N LYS A 4 -21.15 51.69 30.01
CA LYS A 4 -21.50 50.36 29.47
C LYS A 4 -20.39 49.78 28.60
N ASP A 5 -19.70 50.60 27.84
CA ASP A 5 -18.64 50.15 26.92
C ASP A 5 -17.37 49.73 27.67
N VAL A 6 -17.01 50.43 28.76
CA VAL A 6 -15.90 50.02 29.64
C VAL A 6 -16.17 48.66 30.30
N TYR A 7 -17.43 48.39 30.66
CA TYR A 7 -17.81 47.12 31.29
C TYR A 7 -17.77 45.94 30.31
N PHE A 8 -18.13 46.20 29.05
CA PHE A 8 -18.09 45.19 27.99
C PHE A 8 -16.66 44.86 27.58
N VAL A 9 -15.82 45.87 27.38
CA VAL A 9 -14.39 45.70 27.06
C VAL A 9 -13.65 45.01 28.20
N GLY A 10 -13.96 45.36 29.46
CA GLY A 10 -13.40 44.70 30.64
C GLY A 10 -13.77 43.21 30.74
N LYS A 11 -15.02 42.84 30.45
CA LYS A 11 -15.44 41.42 30.40
C LYS A 11 -14.79 40.66 29.25
N ALA A 12 -14.66 41.27 28.08
CA ALA A 12 -14.01 40.63 26.93
C ALA A 12 -12.51 40.38 27.20
N LEU A 13 -11.81 41.33 27.82
CA LEU A 13 -10.41 41.17 28.21
C LEU A 13 -10.24 40.07 29.27
N LEU A 14 -11.15 40.01 30.25
CA LEU A 14 -11.11 39.00 31.31
C LEU A 14 -11.30 37.59 30.75
N VAL A 15 -12.24 37.41 29.79
CA VAL A 15 -12.46 36.12 29.12
C VAL A 15 -11.25 35.73 28.28
N LEU A 16 -10.65 36.67 27.55
CA LEU A 16 -9.47 36.41 26.73
C LEU A 16 -8.27 35.99 27.59
N LEU A 17 -8.04 36.69 28.71
CA LEU A 17 -7.00 36.35 29.68
C LEU A 17 -7.25 34.99 30.35
N LEU A 18 -8.52 34.65 30.64
CA LEU A 18 -8.90 33.32 31.15
C LEU A 18 -8.63 32.22 30.12
N VAL A 19 -8.93 32.43 28.84
CA VAL A 19 -8.67 31.46 27.77
C VAL A 19 -7.16 31.23 27.56
N ILE A 20 -6.36 32.30 27.63
CA ILE A 20 -4.90 32.23 27.51
C ILE A 20 -4.31 31.55 28.75
N ALA A 21 -4.76 31.91 29.95
CA ALA A 21 -4.33 31.27 31.20
C ALA A 21 -4.70 29.78 31.23
N ILE A 22 -5.91 29.41 30.78
CA ILE A 22 -6.29 28.01 30.62
C ILE A 22 -5.35 27.31 29.65
N ARG A 23 -5.04 27.90 28.48
CA ARG A 23 -4.08 27.30 27.52
C ARG A 23 -2.65 27.18 28.03
N LEU A 24 -2.20 28.10 28.88
CA LEU A 24 -0.84 28.08 29.45
C LEU A 24 -0.72 27.15 30.67
N ILE A 25 -1.83 26.88 31.37
CA ILE A 25 -1.88 26.00 32.54
C ILE A 25 -2.29 24.57 32.15
N THR A 26 -3.00 24.38 31.03
CA THR A 26 -3.21 23.05 30.46
C THR A 26 -1.88 22.57 29.87
N PRO A 27 -1.26 21.52 30.42
CA PRO A 27 -0.20 20.81 29.71
C PRO A 27 -0.77 20.40 28.35
N GLU A 28 0.02 20.44 27.28
CA GLU A 28 -0.36 19.78 26.03
C GLU A 28 -0.97 18.42 26.40
N HIS A 29 -2.27 18.29 26.19
CA HIS A 29 -2.94 17.04 26.41
C HIS A 29 -2.32 16.06 25.41
N ARG A 30 -1.30 15.31 25.86
CA ARG A 30 -1.27 13.88 25.58
C ARG A 30 -2.68 13.43 25.91
N VAL A 31 -3.48 13.24 24.88
CA VAL A 31 -4.77 12.59 24.97
C VAL A 31 -4.46 11.29 25.69
N ARG A 32 -4.75 11.24 27.00
CA ARG A 32 -4.95 9.97 27.68
C ARG A 32 -6.17 9.40 26.98
N ARG A 33 -5.93 8.64 25.92
CA ARG A 33 -6.98 7.81 25.32
C ARG A 33 -7.42 6.92 26.46
N ASN A 34 -8.62 7.18 26.99
CA ASN A 34 -9.35 6.19 27.76
C ASN A 34 -9.62 5.04 26.79
N THR A 35 -8.66 4.13 26.64
CA THR A 35 -8.86 2.95 25.81
C THR A 35 -9.62 1.92 26.62
N TYR A 36 -10.94 2.08 26.62
CA TYR A 36 -11.81 0.93 26.83
C TYR A 36 -11.60 -0.01 25.63
N HIS A 37 -10.60 -0.89 25.71
CA HIS A 37 -10.41 -1.97 24.73
C HIS A 37 -11.50 -3.02 25.00
N ILE A 38 -12.64 -2.87 24.32
CA ILE A 38 -13.84 -3.69 24.54
C ILE A 38 -13.64 -5.12 24.00
N TYR A 39 -12.73 -5.30 23.05
CA TYR A 39 -12.32 -6.58 22.48
C TYR A 39 -10.81 -6.77 22.70
N ARG A 40 -10.38 -7.96 23.13
CA ARG A 40 -8.96 -8.30 23.29
C ARG A 40 -8.72 -9.74 22.85
N LYS A 41 -7.83 -9.89 21.87
CA LYS A 41 -7.29 -11.16 21.38
C LYS A 41 -5.82 -10.93 21.07
N ASP A 42 -4.97 -11.95 21.18
CA ASP A 42 -3.55 -11.79 20.84
C ASP A 42 -3.37 -11.53 19.33
N THR A 43 -4.18 -12.19 18.51
CA THR A 43 -4.18 -12.02 17.05
C THR A 43 -5.62 -11.93 16.52
N LEU A 44 -5.93 -10.83 15.84
CA LEU A 44 -7.16 -10.68 15.06
C LEU A 44 -6.97 -11.35 13.69
N VAL A 45 -7.71 -12.43 13.45
CA VAL A 45 -7.66 -13.19 12.20
C VAL A 45 -8.79 -12.73 11.30
N PHE A 46 -8.49 -12.29 10.09
CA PHE A 46 -9.52 -11.88 9.15
C PHE A 46 -9.25 -12.40 7.74
N SER A 47 -10.31 -12.54 6.97
CA SER A 47 -10.23 -12.81 5.55
C SER A 47 -10.87 -11.67 4.78
N ILE A 48 -10.29 -11.38 3.63
CA ILE A 48 -10.78 -10.36 2.70
C ILE A 48 -10.66 -10.94 1.32
N LEU A 49 -11.71 -10.81 0.50
CA LEU A 49 -11.57 -11.11 -0.90
C LEU A 49 -10.50 -10.20 -1.49
N PRO A 50 -9.47 -10.76 -2.13
CA PRO A 50 -8.62 -10.00 -3.03
C PRO A 50 -9.50 -9.62 -4.22
N ASP A 51 -10.28 -8.54 -4.13
CA ASP A 51 -10.86 -7.96 -5.33
C ASP A 51 -9.67 -7.70 -6.28
N ARG A 52 -9.75 -8.34 -7.45
CA ARG A 52 -8.64 -8.57 -8.37
C ARG A 52 -8.11 -7.26 -8.99
N LYS A 53 -8.72 -6.11 -8.65
CA LYS A 53 -8.36 -4.78 -9.18
C LYS A 53 -8.43 -3.59 -8.21
N SER A 54 -8.85 -3.70 -6.94
CA SER A 54 -9.26 -2.49 -6.21
C SER A 54 -8.35 -2.07 -5.06
N ARG A 55 -8.13 -0.75 -5.01
CA ARG A 55 -7.62 -0.02 -3.85
C ARG A 55 -8.47 -0.26 -2.59
N GLN A 56 -9.72 -0.70 -2.78
CA GLN A 56 -10.67 -1.02 -1.73
C GLN A 56 -10.20 -2.19 -0.84
N GLY A 57 -9.66 -3.25 -1.43
CA GLY A 57 -9.09 -4.36 -0.65
C GLY A 57 -7.93 -3.92 0.25
N GLY A 58 -7.02 -3.10 -0.29
CA GLY A 58 -5.92 -2.52 0.49
C GLY A 58 -6.40 -1.57 1.59
N PHE A 59 -7.43 -0.78 1.31
CA PHE A 59 -8.04 0.12 2.27
C PHE A 59 -8.66 -0.64 3.45
N ASN A 60 -9.45 -1.68 3.17
CA ASN A 60 -10.06 -2.50 4.22
C ASN A 60 -9.01 -3.26 5.03
N ARG A 61 -7.94 -3.75 4.38
CA ARG A 61 -6.81 -4.37 5.07
C ARG A 61 -6.21 -3.40 6.09
N GLU A 62 -5.77 -2.21 5.65
CA GLU A 62 -5.14 -1.26 6.56
C GLU A 62 -6.11 -0.80 7.66
N LEU A 63 -7.40 -0.65 7.33
CA LEU A 63 -8.42 -0.33 8.32
C LEU A 63 -8.48 -1.40 9.43
N ILE A 64 -8.48 -2.69 9.08
CA ILE A 64 -8.54 -3.77 10.06
C ILE A 64 -7.22 -3.92 10.83
N GLU A 65 -6.08 -3.74 10.18
CA GLU A 65 -4.76 -3.73 10.86
C GLU A 65 -4.69 -2.60 11.90
N ARG A 66 -5.21 -1.41 11.60
CA ARG A 66 -5.31 -0.30 12.56
C ARG A 66 -6.28 -0.59 13.70
N PHE A 67 -7.36 -1.31 13.42
CA PHE A 67 -8.26 -1.76 14.48
C PHE A 67 -7.58 -2.79 15.40
N ALA A 68 -6.81 -3.73 14.85
CA ALA A 68 -6.03 -4.68 15.63
C ALA A 68 -5.02 -3.94 16.52
N GLU A 69 -4.25 -3.01 15.95
CA GLU A 69 -3.31 -2.16 16.67
C GLU A 69 -4.01 -1.35 17.78
N TYR A 70 -5.18 -0.77 17.49
CA TYR A 70 -5.98 -0.05 18.49
C TYR A 70 -6.39 -0.94 19.68
N ASN A 71 -6.53 -2.26 19.49
CA ASN A 71 -6.85 -3.19 20.58
C ASN A 71 -5.60 -3.87 21.18
N GLY A 72 -4.39 -3.49 20.73
CA GLY A 72 -3.14 -4.13 21.16
C GLY A 72 -3.01 -5.57 20.67
N SER A 73 -3.65 -5.89 19.54
CA SER A 73 -3.62 -7.19 18.88
C SER A 73 -2.70 -7.16 17.67
N GLU A 74 -2.04 -8.27 17.38
CA GLU A 74 -1.50 -8.52 16.04
C GLU A 74 -2.65 -8.78 15.06
N SER A 75 -2.38 -8.69 13.76
CA SER A 75 -3.35 -8.99 12.71
C SER A 75 -2.83 -10.08 11.79
N LEU A 76 -3.67 -11.07 11.49
CA LEU A 76 -3.35 -12.15 10.56
C LEU A 76 -4.39 -12.20 9.44
N ILE A 77 -3.92 -12.15 8.20
CA ILE A 77 -4.77 -12.30 7.03
C ILE A 77 -4.71 -13.75 6.57
N VAL A 78 -5.87 -14.38 6.47
CA VAL A 78 -6.00 -15.70 5.87
C VAL A 78 -6.65 -15.53 4.50
N PRO A 79 -5.93 -15.83 3.40
CA PRO A 79 -6.49 -15.69 2.06
C PRO A 79 -7.66 -16.68 1.87
N PRO A 80 -8.71 -16.28 1.12
CA PRO A 80 -9.84 -17.15 0.82
C PRO A 80 -9.41 -18.41 0.06
N VAL A 81 -9.97 -19.55 0.43
CA VAL A 81 -9.76 -20.82 -0.28
C VAL A 81 -10.45 -20.76 -1.64
N GLY A 82 -9.74 -21.13 -2.71
CA GLY A 82 -10.30 -21.10 -4.08
C GLY A 82 -10.54 -19.69 -4.65
N GLY A 83 -10.22 -18.63 -3.91
CA GLY A 83 -10.46 -17.24 -4.35
C GLY A 83 -11.91 -16.78 -4.21
N GLU A 84 -12.71 -17.47 -3.40
CA GLU A 84 -14.11 -17.14 -3.06
C GLU A 84 -14.28 -16.92 -1.56
N MET A 85 -15.34 -16.21 -1.16
CA MET A 85 -15.62 -15.96 0.25
C MET A 85 -15.99 -17.24 0.99
N ASP A 86 -15.21 -17.56 2.00
CA ASP A 86 -15.43 -18.74 2.83
C ASP A 86 -16.20 -18.37 4.11
N TRP A 87 -17.52 -18.35 3.98
CA TRP A 87 -18.44 -18.07 5.08
C TRP A 87 -18.46 -19.20 6.12
N GLU A 88 -18.19 -20.44 5.71
CA GLU A 88 -18.07 -21.59 6.61
C GLU A 88 -16.90 -21.39 7.58
N TYR A 89 -15.74 -20.97 7.08
CA TYR A 89 -14.58 -20.66 7.91
C TYR A 89 -14.85 -19.55 8.93
N LEU A 90 -15.66 -18.54 8.58
CA LEU A 90 -16.09 -17.54 9.56
C LEU A 90 -16.92 -18.19 10.67
N VAL A 91 -17.94 -18.98 10.31
CA VAL A 91 -18.86 -19.61 11.26
C VAL A 91 -18.15 -20.66 12.14
N ASP A 92 -17.18 -21.37 11.58
CA ASP A 92 -16.30 -22.32 12.30
C ASP A 92 -15.26 -21.63 13.18
N GLY A 93 -15.18 -20.29 13.14
CA GLY A 93 -14.25 -19.51 13.94
C GLY A 93 -12.80 -19.57 13.48
N LYS A 94 -12.56 -19.94 12.21
CA LYS A 94 -11.25 -19.79 11.57
C LYS A 94 -10.93 -18.32 11.32
N TYR A 95 -11.95 -17.50 11.07
CA TYR A 95 -11.85 -16.05 11.00
C TYR A 95 -12.59 -15.40 12.17
N ASP A 96 -12.07 -14.29 12.66
CA ASP A 96 -12.82 -13.36 13.51
C ASP A 96 -13.68 -12.43 12.66
N MET A 97 -13.17 -12.01 11.49
CA MET A 97 -13.84 -11.09 10.58
C MET A 97 -13.70 -11.52 9.12
N LEU A 98 -14.76 -11.33 8.34
CA LEU A 98 -14.81 -11.63 6.91
C LEU A 98 -15.26 -10.38 6.14
N VAL A 99 -14.39 -9.81 5.30
CA VAL A 99 -14.68 -8.56 4.57
C VAL A 99 -15.36 -8.84 3.23
N PHE A 100 -16.56 -8.31 3.02
CA PHE A 100 -17.38 -8.54 1.82
C PHE A 100 -17.98 -7.23 1.28
N SER A 101 -18.40 -7.23 0.01
CA SER A 101 -19.17 -6.11 -0.56
C SER A 101 -20.65 -6.28 -0.21
N LEU A 102 -21.29 -5.21 0.23
CA LEU A 102 -22.73 -5.13 0.51
C LEU A 102 -23.60 -5.29 -0.75
N ASN A 103 -23.01 -5.29 -1.95
CA ASN A 103 -23.75 -5.70 -3.16
C ASN A 103 -23.80 -7.22 -3.33
N ASP A 104 -22.97 -7.96 -2.58
CA ASP A 104 -22.94 -9.41 -2.62
C ASP A 104 -23.94 -9.97 -1.60
N SER A 105 -24.62 -11.05 -1.97
CA SER A 105 -25.56 -11.72 -1.07
C SER A 105 -24.81 -12.59 -0.07
N ILE A 106 -25.17 -12.48 1.21
CA ILE A 106 -24.81 -13.48 2.21
C ILE A 106 -25.60 -14.76 1.90
N PRO A 107 -24.94 -15.94 1.78
CA PRO A 107 -25.66 -17.19 1.52
C PRO A 107 -26.70 -17.45 2.62
N GLU A 108 -27.91 -17.87 2.22
CA GLU A 108 -29.08 -18.00 3.11
C GLU A 108 -28.79 -18.82 4.37
N GLN A 109 -28.02 -19.90 4.22
CA GLN A 109 -27.61 -20.78 5.33
C GLN A 109 -26.76 -20.11 6.42
N TYR A 110 -26.15 -18.95 6.15
CA TYR A 110 -25.29 -18.24 7.09
C TYR A 110 -25.90 -16.95 7.64
N VAL A 111 -27.02 -16.47 7.09
CA VAL A 111 -27.65 -15.19 7.46
C VAL A 111 -27.95 -15.12 8.97
N SER A 112 -28.36 -16.24 9.57
CA SER A 112 -28.67 -16.29 11.01
C SER A 112 -27.44 -16.41 11.93
N ASN A 113 -26.26 -16.68 11.37
CA ASN A 113 -25.04 -16.98 12.11
C ASN A 113 -24.09 -15.78 12.22
N VAL A 114 -24.33 -14.73 11.43
CA VAL A 114 -23.43 -13.58 11.31
C VAL A 114 -24.13 -12.25 11.59
N PHE A 115 -23.37 -11.30 12.14
CA PHE A 115 -23.70 -9.88 12.13
C PHE A 115 -22.80 -9.14 11.15
N VAL A 116 -23.30 -8.02 10.63
CA VAL A 116 -22.58 -7.16 9.68
C VAL A 116 -22.23 -5.84 10.36
N THR A 117 -20.98 -5.39 10.20
CA THR A 117 -20.51 -4.10 10.71
C THR A 117 -21.16 -2.94 9.97
N ARG A 118 -20.91 -1.71 10.44
CA ARG A 118 -21.09 -0.52 9.60
C ARG A 118 -20.15 -0.61 8.38
N GLU A 119 -20.51 0.13 7.34
CA GLU A 119 -19.68 0.29 6.14
C GLU A 119 -18.26 0.74 6.50
N THR A 120 -17.25 -0.03 6.10
CA THR A 120 -15.84 0.29 6.33
C THR A 120 -15.38 1.44 5.45
N GLY A 121 -15.83 1.45 4.19
CA GLY A 121 -15.63 2.47 3.16
C GLY A 121 -16.05 1.91 1.81
N GLY A 122 -16.48 2.74 0.86
CA GLY A 122 -17.13 2.23 -0.35
C GLY A 122 -18.44 1.52 0.00
N LYS A 123 -18.74 0.40 -0.67
CA LYS A 123 -19.89 -0.46 -0.37
C LYS A 123 -19.47 -1.75 0.36
N ASP A 124 -18.44 -1.71 1.20
CA ASP A 124 -17.92 -2.89 1.89
C ASP A 124 -18.24 -2.87 3.39
N ALA A 125 -18.31 -4.06 3.97
CA ALA A 125 -18.48 -4.28 5.41
C ALA A 125 -17.76 -5.56 5.85
N CYS A 126 -17.70 -5.79 7.17
CA CYS A 126 -17.22 -7.04 7.72
C CYS A 126 -18.39 -7.84 8.29
N ALA A 127 -18.41 -9.14 8.02
CA ALA A 127 -19.21 -10.10 8.75
C ALA A 127 -18.41 -10.65 9.94
N VAL A 128 -19.11 -10.84 11.06
CA VAL A 128 -18.59 -11.45 12.30
C VAL A 128 -19.61 -12.43 12.83
N LYS A 129 -19.20 -13.45 13.59
CA LYS A 129 -20.16 -14.39 14.19
C LYS A 129 -21.09 -13.69 15.19
N VAL A 130 -22.34 -14.14 15.28
CA VAL A 130 -23.32 -13.65 16.26
C VAL A 130 -22.81 -13.80 17.71
N SER A 131 -22.05 -14.86 18.01
CA SER A 131 -21.42 -15.06 19.32
C SER A 131 -20.38 -13.99 19.66
N ASP A 132 -19.84 -13.30 18.65
CA ASP A 132 -18.74 -12.35 18.77
C ASP A 132 -19.23 -10.90 18.71
N ILE A 133 -20.44 -10.63 19.25
CA ILE A 133 -21.04 -9.29 19.28
C ILE A 133 -20.15 -8.22 19.94
N LYS A 134 -19.25 -8.62 20.86
CA LYS A 134 -18.26 -7.70 21.45
C LYS A 134 -17.27 -7.16 20.41
N LEU A 135 -16.84 -8.02 19.47
CA LEU A 135 -15.99 -7.64 18.34
C LEU A 135 -16.72 -6.66 17.42
N LEU A 136 -17.97 -6.99 17.05
CA LEU A 136 -18.83 -6.12 16.25
C LEU A 136 -18.93 -4.71 16.84
N ASN A 137 -19.29 -4.64 18.11
CA ASN A 137 -19.49 -3.37 18.81
C ASN A 137 -18.18 -2.60 18.93
N SER A 138 -17.10 -3.26 19.35
CA SER A 138 -15.77 -2.65 19.45
C SER A 138 -15.34 -2.05 18.11
N PHE A 139 -15.49 -2.80 17.02
CA PHE A 139 -15.16 -2.34 15.67
C PHE A 139 -16.03 -1.15 15.24
N ASN A 140 -17.34 -1.22 15.42
CA ASN A 140 -18.26 -0.15 15.02
C ASN A 140 -18.03 1.16 15.81
N PHE A 141 -17.73 1.07 17.11
CA PHE A 141 -17.39 2.23 17.94
C PHE A 141 -16.07 2.84 17.49
N TRP A 142 -15.02 2.03 17.37
CA TRP A 142 -13.71 2.47 16.89
C TRP A 142 -13.80 3.09 15.50
N LEU A 143 -14.49 2.46 14.56
CA LEU A 143 -14.63 2.95 13.19
C LEU A 143 -15.33 4.30 13.14
N SER A 144 -16.32 4.52 14.01
CA SER A 144 -17.05 5.79 14.08
C SER A 144 -16.14 6.93 14.57
N ASP A 145 -15.30 6.65 15.58
CA ASP A 145 -14.28 7.60 16.08
C ASP A 145 -13.18 7.84 15.03
N PHE A 146 -12.63 6.76 14.48
CA PHE A 146 -11.54 6.82 13.48
C PHE A 146 -11.95 7.59 12.23
N LYS A 147 -13.20 7.49 11.77
CA LYS A 147 -13.71 8.25 10.61
C LYS A 147 -13.66 9.77 10.78
N SER A 148 -13.58 10.26 12.02
CA SER A 148 -13.44 11.68 12.33
C SER A 148 -11.99 12.14 12.46
N ASP A 149 -11.03 11.20 12.54
CA ASP A 149 -9.60 11.45 12.61
C ASP A 149 -9.03 11.85 11.23
N ASP A 150 -8.08 12.80 11.21
CA ASP A 150 -7.42 13.22 9.97
C ASP A 150 -6.63 12.08 9.31
N THR A 151 -6.16 11.10 10.09
CA THR A 151 -5.54 9.87 9.61
C THR A 151 -6.48 9.08 8.69
N TYR A 152 -7.78 9.02 9.01
CA TYR A 152 -8.75 8.35 8.15
C TYR A 152 -8.94 9.12 6.84
N LYS A 153 -9.00 10.46 6.88
CA LYS A 153 -9.07 11.29 5.67
C LYS A 153 -7.84 11.06 4.78
N GLN A 154 -6.65 11.00 5.38
CA GLN A 154 -5.40 10.67 4.68
C GLN A 154 -5.44 9.27 4.05
N MET A 155 -5.95 8.28 4.79
CA MET A 155 -6.09 6.90 4.29
C MET A 155 -7.04 6.85 3.09
N VAL A 156 -8.24 7.43 3.20
CA VAL A 156 -9.22 7.50 2.09
C VAL A 156 -8.58 8.13 0.85
N PHE A 157 -7.88 9.24 1.02
CA PHE A 157 -7.23 9.94 -0.08
C PHE A 157 -6.16 9.11 -0.77
N ARG A 158 -5.31 8.45 0.02
CA ARG A 158 -4.20 7.63 -0.46
C ARG A 158 -4.65 6.41 -1.26
N PHE A 159 -5.79 5.81 -0.91
CA PHE A 159 -6.34 4.67 -1.65
C PHE A 159 -7.24 5.09 -2.83
N PHE A 160 -8.11 6.08 -2.67
CA PHE A 160 -9.20 6.34 -3.64
C PHE A 160 -9.01 7.53 -4.56
N ARG A 161 -7.92 8.30 -4.44
CA ARG A 161 -7.64 9.39 -5.40
C ARG A 161 -7.40 8.86 -6.82
N ALA A 162 -8.14 9.37 -7.80
CA ALA A 162 -7.73 9.25 -9.19
C ALA A 162 -6.33 9.88 -9.31
N TYR A 163 -5.32 9.13 -9.75
CA TYR A 163 -3.92 9.60 -9.82
C TYR A 163 -3.77 10.72 -10.87
N ARG A 164 -4.30 11.90 -10.55
CA ARG A 164 -4.14 13.15 -11.28
C ARG A 164 -3.26 14.02 -10.41
N LEU A 165 -2.01 14.18 -10.82
CA LEU A 165 -0.99 14.99 -10.15
C LEU A 165 -1.44 16.45 -9.92
N SER A 166 -2.46 16.92 -10.64
CA SER A 166 -2.82 18.34 -10.78
C SER A 166 -3.95 18.87 -9.88
N ALA A 167 -4.46 18.14 -8.88
CA ALA A 167 -5.41 18.72 -7.91
C ALA A 167 -5.32 18.00 -6.55
N MET A 168 -4.68 18.65 -5.57
CA MET A 168 -4.65 18.23 -4.17
C MET A 168 -5.50 19.23 -3.35
N PRO A 169 -6.45 18.78 -2.50
CA PRO A 169 -7.19 19.67 -1.61
C PRO A 169 -6.28 20.30 -0.54
N GLU A 170 -6.61 21.50 -0.06
CA GLU A 170 -5.96 22.11 1.11
C GLU A 170 -6.08 21.20 2.36
N GLY A 171 -4.99 21.03 3.10
CA GLY A 171 -4.96 20.29 4.38
C GLY A 171 -4.46 18.83 4.32
N PHE A 172 -4.00 18.34 3.16
CA PHE A 172 -3.33 17.04 3.03
C PHE A 172 -1.81 17.17 3.19
N ASP A 173 -1.12 16.19 3.80
CA ASP A 173 0.36 16.20 3.84
C ASP A 173 0.93 16.07 2.42
N HIS A 174 1.35 17.21 1.88
CA HIS A 174 1.71 17.44 0.49
C HIS A 174 3.05 16.83 0.06
N LYS A 175 3.88 16.30 0.98
CA LYS A 175 5.30 16.05 0.66
C LYS A 175 5.72 14.58 0.60
N ASN A 176 4.86 13.64 0.98
CA ASN A 176 5.32 12.29 1.32
C ASN A 176 4.44 11.11 0.87
N ALA A 177 3.37 11.33 0.11
CA ALA A 177 2.35 10.32 -0.17
C ALA A 177 2.21 10.01 -1.68
N ILE A 178 3.03 9.09 -2.19
CA ILE A 178 2.86 8.41 -3.49
C ILE A 178 1.87 7.25 -3.37
N SER A 179 1.92 6.49 -2.28
CA SER A 179 1.16 5.24 -2.15
C SER A 179 0.82 4.87 -0.69
N PRO A 180 -0.10 3.91 -0.48
CA PRO A 180 -0.35 3.31 0.84
C PRO A 180 0.87 2.71 1.53
N TYR A 181 1.87 2.31 0.77
CA TYR A 181 2.99 1.53 1.27
C TYR A 181 4.25 2.36 1.43
N ASP A 182 4.18 3.70 1.35
CA ASP A 182 5.36 4.56 1.34
C ASP A 182 6.27 4.37 2.56
N TYR A 183 5.71 4.08 3.74
CA TYR A 183 6.50 3.74 4.91
C TYR A 183 7.36 2.49 4.68
N ILE A 184 6.75 1.43 4.14
CA ILE A 184 7.41 0.16 3.82
C ILE A 184 8.42 0.37 2.68
N ILE A 185 8.02 1.09 1.64
CA ILE A 185 8.87 1.40 0.48
C ILE A 185 10.10 2.18 0.95
N LYS A 186 9.93 3.24 1.74
CA LYS A 186 11.04 4.03 2.31
C LYS A 186 11.96 3.18 3.18
N LYS A 187 11.40 2.30 4.02
CA LYS A 187 12.18 1.37 4.87
C LYS A 187 13.14 0.52 4.03
N TYR A 188 12.64 -0.15 2.99
CA TYR A 188 13.48 -1.05 2.18
C TYR A 188 14.34 -0.31 1.15
N SER A 189 13.88 0.83 0.64
CA SER A 189 14.69 1.68 -0.26
C SER A 189 15.94 2.21 0.46
N LYS A 190 15.81 2.59 1.74
CA LYS A 190 16.95 2.98 2.58
C LYS A 190 17.97 1.85 2.76
N TYR A 191 17.51 0.60 2.87
CA TYR A 191 18.39 -0.56 3.03
C TYR A 191 19.31 -0.77 1.82
N ILE A 192 18.82 -0.49 0.62
CA ILE A 192 19.57 -0.65 -0.64
C ILE A 192 20.16 0.68 -1.17
N ASN A 193 20.07 1.76 -0.38
CA ASN A 193 20.48 3.11 -0.78
C ASN A 193 19.88 3.57 -2.13
N ALA A 194 18.60 3.26 -2.35
CA ALA A 194 17.86 3.68 -3.54
C ALA A 194 16.88 4.81 -3.22
N ASP A 195 16.57 5.63 -4.23
CA ASP A 195 15.49 6.61 -4.14
C ASP A 195 14.15 5.87 -4.03
N TRP A 196 13.43 6.10 -2.94
CA TRP A 196 12.16 5.42 -2.67
C TRP A 196 11.10 5.70 -3.73
N ARG A 197 11.19 6.82 -4.44
CA ARG A 197 10.28 7.18 -5.53
C ARG A 197 10.48 6.27 -6.74
N LEU A 198 11.70 5.75 -6.97
CA LEU A 198 11.96 4.76 -8.02
C LEU A 198 11.28 3.43 -7.69
N ILE A 199 11.40 2.97 -6.43
CA ILE A 199 10.74 1.74 -5.99
C ILE A 199 9.22 1.90 -6.05
N SER A 200 8.68 3.07 -5.69
CA SER A 200 7.25 3.38 -5.89
C SER A 200 6.84 3.33 -7.37
N ALA A 201 7.67 3.83 -8.29
CA ALA A 201 7.40 3.76 -9.73
C ALA A 201 7.38 2.32 -10.26
N ILE A 202 8.30 1.47 -9.79
CA ILE A 202 8.31 0.03 -10.08
C ILE A 202 7.00 -0.61 -9.60
N ILE A 203 6.64 -0.43 -8.32
CA ILE A 203 5.40 -1.00 -7.76
C ILE A 203 4.16 -0.54 -8.53
N TYR A 204 4.12 0.74 -8.91
CA TYR A 204 3.00 1.26 -9.70
C TYR A 204 2.92 0.62 -11.08
N GLU A 205 4.04 0.37 -11.76
CA GLU A 205 4.03 -0.32 -13.05
C GLU A 205 3.69 -1.81 -12.93
N GLU A 206 4.09 -2.46 -11.83
CA GLU A 206 3.81 -3.88 -11.58
C GLU A 206 2.36 -4.16 -11.19
N SER A 207 1.80 -3.38 -10.26
CA SER A 207 0.50 -3.69 -9.65
C SER A 207 -0.41 -2.49 -9.50
N ARG A 208 0.03 -1.28 -9.84
CA ARG A 208 -0.70 -0.02 -9.54
C ARG A 208 -1.04 0.09 -8.03
N PHE A 209 -0.15 -0.43 -7.17
CA PHE A 209 -0.30 -0.53 -5.71
C PHE A 209 -1.40 -1.51 -5.25
N ILE A 210 -1.74 -2.52 -6.06
CA ILE A 210 -2.72 -3.55 -5.72
C ILE A 210 -1.99 -4.77 -5.14
N HIS A 211 -2.03 -4.93 -3.82
CA HIS A 211 -1.31 -6.02 -3.13
C HIS A 211 -1.88 -7.42 -3.44
N SER A 212 -3.12 -7.49 -3.91
CA SER A 212 -3.77 -8.73 -4.35
C SER A 212 -3.48 -9.10 -5.80
N SER A 213 -2.69 -8.30 -6.52
CA SER A 213 -2.45 -8.50 -7.96
C SER A 213 -1.78 -9.84 -8.25
N SER A 214 -2.26 -10.56 -9.26
CA SER A 214 -1.68 -11.81 -9.74
C SER A 214 -1.56 -11.78 -11.26
N SER A 215 -0.38 -12.13 -11.78
CA SER A 215 -0.14 -12.28 -13.21
C SER A 215 -0.45 -13.68 -13.72
N SER A 216 -0.58 -13.83 -15.04
CA SER A 216 -0.70 -15.14 -15.71
C SER A 216 0.55 -16.02 -15.60
N LYS A 217 1.67 -15.45 -15.14
CA LYS A 217 2.96 -16.15 -14.96
C LYS A 217 3.25 -16.45 -13.48
N ASN A 218 2.21 -16.48 -12.65
CA ASN A 218 2.26 -16.76 -11.21
C ASN A 218 3.13 -15.79 -10.38
N ALA A 219 3.40 -14.59 -10.89
CA ALA A 219 3.95 -13.50 -10.09
C ALA A 219 2.81 -12.81 -9.32
N ARG A 220 3.01 -12.49 -8.04
CA ARG A 220 1.95 -11.96 -7.16
C ARG A 220 2.41 -10.75 -6.35
N GLY A 221 1.44 -9.98 -5.86
CA GLY A 221 1.66 -8.88 -4.91
C GLY A 221 2.09 -7.57 -5.54
N LEU A 222 2.50 -6.62 -4.70
CA LEU A 222 2.80 -5.24 -5.08
C LEU A 222 3.90 -5.11 -6.13
N MET A 223 4.97 -5.87 -5.97
CA MET A 223 6.13 -5.88 -6.85
C MET A 223 6.13 -7.05 -7.85
N GLN A 224 5.00 -7.79 -7.94
CA GLN A 224 4.81 -8.94 -8.83
C GLN A 224 6.00 -9.92 -8.77
N ILE A 225 6.24 -10.48 -7.58
CA ILE A 225 7.32 -11.43 -7.34
C ILE A 225 6.81 -12.86 -7.43
N LYS A 226 7.61 -13.75 -8.01
CA LYS A 226 7.36 -15.20 -8.00
C LYS A 226 7.81 -15.81 -6.68
N GLU A 227 7.12 -16.85 -6.22
CA GLU A 227 7.49 -17.59 -5.00
C GLU A 227 8.95 -18.08 -5.03
N SER A 228 9.42 -18.59 -6.19
CA SER A 228 10.81 -19.02 -6.37
C SER A 228 11.83 -17.88 -6.18
N THR A 229 11.47 -16.66 -6.56
CA THR A 229 12.32 -15.47 -6.39
C THR A 229 12.27 -14.99 -4.95
N ALA A 230 11.10 -14.99 -4.32
CA ALA A 230 10.95 -14.62 -2.91
C ALA A 230 11.73 -15.55 -1.96
N ALA A 231 11.76 -16.85 -2.26
CA ALA A 231 12.50 -17.84 -1.48
C ALA A 231 14.00 -17.52 -1.37
N ILE A 232 14.61 -16.92 -2.41
CA ILE A 232 16.02 -16.48 -2.40
C ILE A 232 16.28 -15.46 -1.28
N TYR A 233 15.27 -14.66 -0.92
CA TYR A 233 15.34 -13.63 0.10
C TYR A 233 14.71 -14.04 1.45
N GLY A 234 14.44 -15.35 1.63
CA GLY A 234 13.82 -15.89 2.83
C GLY A 234 12.41 -15.35 3.08
N VAL A 235 11.65 -15.11 2.01
CA VAL A 235 10.24 -14.69 2.08
C VAL A 235 9.34 -15.84 1.64
N ASP A 236 8.44 -16.23 2.53
CA ASP A 236 7.49 -17.35 2.39
C ASP A 236 6.06 -16.89 2.06
N ASN A 237 5.64 -15.71 2.53
CA ASN A 237 4.33 -15.14 2.24
C ASN A 237 4.42 -13.90 1.34
N ILE A 238 4.34 -14.10 0.02
CA ILE A 238 4.38 -13.01 -0.98
C ILE A 238 3.08 -12.20 -1.10
N LEU A 239 2.01 -12.58 -0.41
CA LEU A 239 0.77 -11.80 -0.35
C LEU A 239 0.79 -10.77 0.78
N ASP A 240 1.75 -10.87 1.69
CA ASP A 240 2.04 -9.79 2.62
C ASP A 240 2.78 -8.63 1.91
N PRO A 241 2.24 -7.39 1.91
CA PRO A 241 2.83 -6.20 1.34
C PRO A 241 4.25 -5.93 1.80
N GLU A 242 4.54 -6.12 3.09
CA GLU A 242 5.86 -5.84 3.63
C GLU A 242 6.88 -6.84 3.09
N LEU A 243 6.56 -8.12 3.16
CA LEU A 243 7.41 -9.19 2.64
C LEU A 243 7.54 -9.14 1.11
N ASN A 244 6.48 -8.78 0.40
CA ASN A 244 6.51 -8.63 -1.06
C ASN A 244 7.38 -7.46 -1.50
N ILE A 245 7.24 -6.29 -0.86
CA ILE A 245 8.09 -5.11 -1.13
C ILE A 245 9.54 -5.42 -0.77
N LYS A 246 9.79 -6.09 0.36
CA LYS A 246 11.14 -6.55 0.74
C LYS A 246 11.75 -7.40 -0.37
N ALA A 247 11.08 -8.48 -0.77
CA ALA A 247 11.58 -9.40 -1.78
C ALA A 247 11.84 -8.70 -3.12
N GLY A 248 10.89 -7.87 -3.59
CA GLY A 248 11.05 -7.16 -4.86
C GLY A 248 12.13 -6.09 -4.83
N THR A 249 12.26 -5.36 -3.72
CA THR A 249 13.30 -4.33 -3.57
C THR A 249 14.70 -4.96 -3.53
N LEU A 250 14.87 -6.06 -2.80
CA LEU A 250 16.14 -6.80 -2.77
C LEU A 250 16.46 -7.44 -4.13
N HIS A 251 15.45 -7.92 -4.84
CA HIS A 251 15.65 -8.44 -6.19
C HIS A 251 16.07 -7.37 -7.19
N PHE A 252 15.47 -6.19 -7.12
CA PHE A 252 15.89 -5.06 -7.94
C PHE A 252 17.32 -4.63 -7.62
N ASP A 253 17.70 -4.57 -6.33
CA ASP A 253 19.07 -4.24 -5.92
C ASP A 253 20.11 -5.26 -6.43
N TYR A 254 19.79 -6.55 -6.40
CA TYR A 254 20.62 -7.58 -7.03
C TYR A 254 20.87 -7.29 -8.52
N LEU A 255 19.81 -6.99 -9.28
CA LEU A 255 19.92 -6.68 -10.71
C LEU A 255 20.67 -5.36 -10.97
N PHE A 256 20.44 -4.36 -10.13
CA PHE A 256 21.17 -3.09 -10.19
C PHE A 256 22.67 -3.33 -10.00
N ASN A 257 23.05 -4.08 -8.97
CA ASN A 257 24.45 -4.34 -8.64
C ASN A 257 25.14 -5.23 -9.69
N LEU A 258 24.40 -6.16 -10.32
CA LEU A 258 24.90 -6.94 -11.47
C LEU A 258 25.45 -6.01 -12.56
N TYR A 259 24.65 -5.05 -13.03
CA TYR A 259 25.06 -4.14 -14.10
C TYR A 259 26.07 -3.08 -13.65
N ARG A 260 26.01 -2.63 -12.39
CA ARG A 260 27.02 -1.72 -11.82
C ARG A 260 28.41 -2.36 -11.84
N GLN A 261 28.52 -3.64 -11.50
CA GLN A 261 29.80 -4.37 -11.47
C GLN A 261 30.40 -4.59 -12.86
N GLU A 262 29.56 -4.63 -13.90
CA GLU A 262 29.99 -4.71 -15.30
C GLU A 262 30.54 -3.37 -15.85
N GLY A 263 30.51 -2.29 -15.06
CA GLY A 263 31.09 -0.99 -15.43
C GLY A 263 30.22 -0.12 -16.32
N LEU A 264 28.90 -0.38 -16.39
CA LEU A 264 27.95 0.47 -17.11
C LEU A 264 27.80 1.83 -16.41
N ASP A 265 27.52 2.88 -17.18
CA ASP A 265 27.20 4.18 -16.60
C ASP A 265 25.87 4.15 -15.83
N SER A 266 25.70 5.11 -14.92
CA SER A 266 24.55 5.14 -14.01
C SER A 266 23.17 5.12 -14.70
N ALA A 267 23.04 5.73 -15.88
CA ALA A 267 21.76 5.78 -16.59
C ALA A 267 21.46 4.41 -17.23
N ASN A 268 22.47 3.78 -17.83
CA ASN A 268 22.34 2.45 -18.39
C ASN A 268 22.13 1.37 -17.31
N VAL A 269 22.80 1.45 -16.16
CA VAL A 269 22.58 0.52 -15.03
C VAL A 269 21.11 0.45 -14.63
N ILE A 270 20.45 1.59 -14.46
CA ILE A 270 19.01 1.64 -14.10
C ILE A 270 18.17 0.99 -15.19
N LYS A 271 18.40 1.36 -16.47
CA LYS A 271 17.62 0.86 -17.60
C LYS A 271 17.76 -0.66 -17.76
N PHE A 272 18.97 -1.21 -17.68
CA PHE A 272 19.20 -2.65 -17.75
C PHE A 272 18.65 -3.39 -16.53
N ALA A 273 18.77 -2.82 -15.32
CA ALA A 273 18.17 -3.41 -14.12
C ALA A 273 16.65 -3.52 -14.24
N LEU A 274 15.97 -2.45 -14.69
CA LEU A 274 14.53 -2.44 -14.94
C LEU A 274 14.13 -3.42 -16.05
N ALA A 275 14.89 -3.47 -17.14
CA ALA A 275 14.66 -4.40 -18.23
C ALA A 275 14.76 -5.86 -17.78
N SER A 276 15.75 -6.16 -16.94
CA SER A 276 15.97 -7.50 -16.38
C SER A 276 14.98 -7.87 -15.32
N TYR A 277 14.47 -6.89 -14.57
CA TYR A 277 13.37 -7.11 -13.64
C TYR A 277 12.11 -7.55 -14.40
N ASN A 278 11.81 -6.90 -15.52
CA ASN A 278 10.63 -7.21 -16.33
C ASN A 278 10.76 -8.49 -17.18
N ALA A 279 11.90 -8.69 -17.84
CA ALA A 279 12.07 -9.73 -18.86
C ALA A 279 12.97 -10.90 -18.42
N GLY A 280 13.68 -10.76 -17.29
CA GLY A 280 14.68 -11.69 -16.78
C GLY A 280 16.09 -11.36 -17.29
N ALA A 281 17.07 -11.40 -16.38
CA ALA A 281 18.47 -11.06 -16.67
C ALA A 281 19.10 -11.88 -17.79
N GLY A 282 18.85 -13.20 -17.85
CA GLY A 282 19.39 -14.06 -18.91
C GLY A 282 18.89 -13.67 -20.31
N ARG A 283 17.64 -13.21 -20.41
CA ARG A 283 17.07 -12.74 -21.69
C ARG A 283 17.66 -11.40 -22.10
N ILE A 284 17.84 -10.48 -21.16
CA ILE A 284 18.52 -9.20 -21.44
C ILE A 284 19.97 -9.43 -21.84
N GLN A 285 20.65 -10.41 -21.24
CA GLN A 285 22.00 -10.79 -21.63
C GLN A 285 22.07 -11.30 -23.08
N GLN A 286 21.14 -12.16 -23.49
CA GLN A 286 21.02 -12.59 -24.89
C GLN A 286 20.80 -11.41 -25.84
N CYS A 287 20.00 -10.41 -25.44
CA CYS A 287 19.81 -9.21 -26.25
C CYS A 287 21.09 -8.37 -26.39
N ARG A 288 21.91 -8.28 -25.34
CA ARG A 288 23.21 -7.59 -25.38
C ARG A 288 24.20 -8.32 -26.29
N GLU A 289 24.27 -9.64 -26.18
CA GLU A 289 25.09 -10.48 -27.06
C GLU A 289 24.68 -10.33 -28.53
N HIS A 290 23.37 -10.31 -28.79
CA HIS A 290 22.84 -10.06 -30.12
C HIS A 290 23.22 -8.67 -30.63
N ALA A 291 23.04 -7.62 -29.83
CA ALA A 291 23.44 -6.27 -30.19
C ALA A 291 24.93 -6.19 -30.57
N ALA A 292 25.81 -6.81 -29.78
CA ALA A 292 27.23 -6.91 -30.11
C ALA A 292 27.49 -7.65 -31.44
N SER A 293 26.75 -8.73 -31.72
CA SER A 293 26.91 -9.51 -32.95
C SER A 293 26.56 -8.73 -34.22
N VAL A 294 25.69 -7.71 -34.10
CA VAL A 294 25.29 -6.83 -35.21
C VAL A 294 26.00 -5.47 -35.18
N GLY A 295 27.07 -5.33 -34.38
CA GLY A 295 27.92 -4.15 -34.34
C GLY A 295 27.38 -2.97 -33.51
N LEU A 296 26.37 -3.20 -32.67
CA LEU A 296 25.82 -2.21 -31.74
C LEU A 296 26.53 -2.29 -30.39
N ASN A 297 26.49 -1.22 -29.59
CA ASN A 297 27.11 -1.22 -28.27
C ASN A 297 26.26 -2.03 -27.25
N PRO A 298 26.74 -3.16 -26.70
CA PRO A 298 25.98 -4.00 -25.77
C PRO A 298 25.80 -3.38 -24.38
N ASN A 299 26.47 -2.25 -24.10
CA ASN A 299 26.41 -1.55 -22.82
C ASN A 299 25.58 -0.26 -22.88
N ASP A 300 25.06 0.10 -24.05
CA ASP A 300 24.13 1.20 -24.22
C ASP A 300 22.71 0.66 -24.45
N TRP A 301 21.77 1.07 -23.60
CA TRP A 301 20.40 0.59 -23.65
C TRP A 301 19.72 0.94 -24.98
N GLU A 302 19.93 2.14 -25.51
CA GLU A 302 19.28 2.56 -26.75
C GLU A 302 19.83 1.79 -27.96
N GLU A 303 21.13 1.50 -27.96
CA GLU A 303 21.76 0.62 -28.95
C GLU A 303 21.23 -0.82 -28.85
N VAL A 304 21.13 -1.38 -27.65
CA VAL A 304 20.56 -2.73 -27.46
C VAL A 304 19.10 -2.80 -27.91
N VAL A 305 18.30 -1.75 -27.67
CA VAL A 305 16.91 -1.66 -28.12
C VAL A 305 16.80 -1.70 -29.64
N LYS A 306 17.72 -1.06 -30.39
CA LYS A 306 17.75 -1.16 -31.87
C LYS A 306 17.93 -2.59 -32.34
N GLY A 307 18.66 -3.41 -31.57
CA GLY A 307 18.85 -4.83 -31.86
C GLY A 307 17.58 -5.68 -31.72
N PHE A 308 16.59 -5.24 -30.93
CA PHE A 308 15.38 -6.03 -30.65
C PHE A 308 14.56 -6.36 -31.90
N ASP A 309 14.51 -5.44 -32.87
CA ASP A 309 13.72 -5.62 -34.10
C ASP A 309 14.21 -6.80 -34.96
N SER A 310 15.47 -7.19 -34.78
CA SER A 310 16.10 -8.31 -35.48
C SER A 310 16.09 -9.63 -34.68
N MET A 311 15.44 -9.67 -33.51
CA MET A 311 15.32 -10.87 -32.68
C MET A 311 13.90 -11.49 -32.79
N PRO A 312 13.73 -12.61 -33.53
CA PRO A 312 12.39 -13.17 -33.81
C PRO A 312 11.63 -13.64 -32.56
N ASP A 313 12.34 -14.06 -31.51
CA ASP A 313 11.74 -14.64 -30.29
C ASP A 313 11.63 -13.66 -29.11
N PHE A 314 11.98 -12.37 -29.30
CA PHE A 314 11.95 -11.37 -28.24
C PHE A 314 10.90 -10.29 -28.47
N LYS A 315 9.86 -10.27 -27.62
CA LYS A 315 8.85 -9.21 -27.59
C LYS A 315 9.36 -7.94 -26.91
N GLY A 316 10.37 -7.28 -27.49
CA GLY A 316 11.05 -6.11 -26.92
C GLY A 316 10.13 -4.91 -26.64
N THR A 317 8.97 -4.82 -27.30
CA THR A 317 8.01 -3.72 -27.10
C THR A 317 7.43 -3.66 -25.68
N GLN A 318 7.29 -4.81 -25.00
CA GLN A 318 6.80 -4.83 -23.62
C GLN A 318 7.86 -4.30 -22.65
N THR A 319 9.10 -4.78 -22.78
CA THR A 319 10.23 -4.42 -21.92
C THR A 319 10.59 -2.94 -22.07
N THR A 320 10.68 -2.45 -23.32
CA THR A 320 10.97 -1.03 -23.58
C THR A 320 9.91 -0.10 -23.01
N ARG A 321 8.63 -0.48 -23.14
CA ARG A 321 7.52 0.26 -22.54
C ARG A 321 7.61 0.27 -21.03
N TYR A 322 7.92 -0.87 -20.40
CA TYR A 322 8.08 -0.97 -18.96
C TYR A 322 9.18 -0.03 -18.45
N VAL A 323 10.37 -0.10 -19.04
CA VAL A 323 11.51 0.77 -18.65
C VAL A 323 11.14 2.25 -18.78
N ARG A 324 10.54 2.64 -19.92
CA ARG A 324 10.09 4.03 -20.14
C ARG A 324 9.07 4.47 -19.10
N ASN A 325 8.03 3.67 -18.88
CA ASN A 325 6.96 4.01 -17.95
C ASN A 325 7.47 4.23 -16.52
N VAL A 326 8.37 3.36 -16.04
CA VAL A 326 8.95 3.48 -14.70
C VAL A 326 9.80 4.74 -14.59
N ILE A 327 10.66 5.04 -15.57
CA ILE A 327 11.49 6.26 -15.57
C ILE A 327 10.60 7.52 -15.61
N ASP A 328 9.59 7.56 -16.49
CA ASP A 328 8.67 8.69 -16.60
C ASP A 328 7.85 8.91 -15.31
N LEU A 329 7.48 7.83 -14.61
CA LEU A 329 6.83 7.93 -13.30
C LEU A 329 7.79 8.44 -12.23
N PHE A 330 9.00 7.92 -12.20
CA PHE A 330 10.02 8.31 -11.25
C PHE A 330 10.35 9.81 -11.35
N GLU A 331 10.57 10.32 -12.55
CA GLU A 331 10.83 11.76 -12.75
C GLU A 331 9.62 12.62 -12.38
N ARG A 332 8.40 12.17 -12.66
CA ARG A 332 7.19 12.86 -12.19
C ARG A 332 7.09 12.87 -10.67
N TYR A 333 7.43 11.76 -10.00
CA TYR A 333 7.41 11.68 -8.54
C TYR A 333 8.44 12.60 -7.90
N LYS A 334 9.63 12.75 -8.50
CA LYS A 334 10.64 13.71 -8.02
C LYS A 334 10.20 15.17 -8.12
N GLN A 335 9.30 15.50 -9.04
CA GLN A 335 8.80 16.88 -9.20
C GLN A 335 7.70 17.25 -8.20
N VAL A 336 7.02 16.26 -7.62
CA VAL A 336 5.80 16.47 -6.83
C VAL A 336 5.91 15.97 -5.39
N VAL A 337 6.98 15.24 -5.05
CA VAL A 337 7.20 14.63 -3.74
C VAL A 337 8.67 14.80 -3.36
N ASP A 338 8.92 15.32 -2.15
CA ASP A 338 10.26 15.69 -1.65
C ASP A 338 11.15 14.47 -1.35
#